data_AF-A0A2V9Y4H2-F1
#
_entry.id   AF-A0A2V9Y4H2-F1
#
_cell.length_a   1.000
_cell.length_b   1.000
_cell.length_c   1.000
_cell.angle_alpha   90.00
_cell.angle_beta   90.00
_cell.angle_gamma   90.00
#
_symmetry.space_group_name_H-M   'P 1'
#
loop_
_entity.id
_entity.type
_entity.pdbx_description
1 polymer ?
#
loop_
_entity_poly.entity_id
_entity_poly.type
_entity_poly.pdbx_seq_one_letter_code
_entity_poly.pdbx_strand_id
1 'polypeptide(L)'
;QEVIVQNFRVKPDIPMRNWAEPTSGETLRTIAVARLLMPDVNIQAPPNLSAPCYDDLLDAGINDWGGISPLTPDFINPEKPWPHLEQLKLRTEAKGFKLRQRLPVYPEFLPAVTARPGLLAEKVKVAADSEGYARRTG
;
A
#
# COMPACT_ATOMS: atom_id res chain seq x y z
N GLN A 1 12.43 -4.61 3.53
CA GLN A 1 12.60 -3.19 3.17
C GLN A 1 11.52 -2.85 2.16
N GLU A 2 10.98 -1.63 2.18
CA GLU A 2 9.91 -1.18 1.29
C GLU A 2 10.26 0.18 0.67
N VAL A 3 9.61 0.52 -0.44
CA VAL A 3 9.67 1.82 -1.09
C VAL A 3 8.25 2.37 -1.16
N ILE A 4 8.04 3.56 -0.60
CA ILE A 4 6.74 4.22 -0.62
C ILE A 4 6.80 5.38 -1.61
N VAL A 5 5.94 5.34 -2.63
CA VAL A 5 5.73 6.45 -3.57
C VAL A 5 4.41 7.11 -3.22
N GLN A 6 4.48 8.29 -2.62
CA GLN A 6 3.30 9.01 -2.13
C GLN A 6 3.22 10.39 -2.76
N ASN A 7 2.06 10.68 -3.36
CA ASN A 7 1.84 11.97 -4.00
C ASN A 7 1.78 13.09 -2.98
N PHE A 8 2.54 14.16 -3.26
CA PHE A 8 2.37 15.43 -2.59
C PHE A 8 0.97 15.99 -2.89
N ARG A 9 0.30 16.47 -1.85
CA ARG A 9 -0.99 17.16 -1.96
C ARG A 9 -0.89 18.56 -1.38
N VAL A 10 -1.31 19.53 -2.17
CA VAL A 10 -1.27 20.94 -1.81
C VAL A 10 -2.33 21.21 -0.75
N LYS A 11 -1.94 21.97 0.26
CA LYS A 11 -2.84 22.51 1.28
C LYS A 11 -2.57 23.99 1.46
N PRO A 12 -3.59 24.79 1.81
CA PRO A 12 -3.42 26.23 1.96
C PRO A 12 -2.50 26.62 3.13
N ASP A 13 -2.35 25.74 4.13
CA ASP A 13 -1.70 26.00 5.41
C ASP A 13 -0.26 25.46 5.52
N ILE A 14 0.29 24.85 4.45
CA ILE A 14 1.67 24.32 4.45
C ILE A 14 2.64 25.25 3.70
N PRO A 15 3.96 25.22 4.02
CA PRO A 15 4.96 26.03 3.33
C PRO A 15 4.97 25.84 1.80
N MET A 16 4.70 24.61 1.35
CA MET A 16 4.67 24.23 -0.06
C MET A 16 3.31 24.49 -0.75
N ARG A 17 2.44 25.35 -0.19
CA ARG A 17 1.11 25.66 -0.75
C ARG A 17 1.10 26.15 -2.21
N ASN A 18 2.22 26.69 -2.70
CA ASN A 18 2.38 27.19 -4.07
C ASN A 18 3.16 26.23 -4.98
N TRP A 19 3.47 25.01 -4.52
CA TRP A 19 4.20 24.02 -5.31
C TRP A 19 3.21 23.18 -6.12
N ALA A 20 3.63 22.74 -7.31
CA ALA A 20 2.82 21.86 -8.13
C ALA A 20 2.70 20.46 -7.50
N GLU A 21 1.50 19.88 -7.57
CA GLU A 21 1.33 18.44 -7.31
C GLU A 21 1.92 17.63 -8.47
N PRO A 22 2.46 16.43 -8.20
CA PRO A 22 2.91 15.55 -9.28
C PRO A 22 1.74 15.15 -10.16
N THR A 23 1.99 15.09 -11.46
CA THR A 23 1.04 14.53 -12.42
C THR A 23 0.89 13.02 -12.24
N SER A 24 -0.20 12.46 -12.74
CA SER A 24 -0.38 11.00 -12.79
C SER A 24 0.78 10.32 -13.53
N GLY A 25 1.20 10.89 -14.67
CA GLY A 25 2.32 10.35 -15.45
C GLY A 25 3.66 10.34 -14.71
N GLU A 26 3.97 11.38 -13.92
CA GLU A 26 5.17 11.41 -13.08
C GLU A 26 5.11 10.36 -11.97
N THR A 27 3.94 10.19 -11.36
CA THR A 27 3.70 9.16 -10.33
C THR A 27 3.94 7.76 -10.90
N LEU A 28 3.27 7.43 -12.00
CA LEU A 28 3.37 6.12 -12.66
C LEU A 28 4.80 5.85 -13.12
N ARG A 29 5.48 6.84 -13.71
CA ARG A 29 6.88 6.72 -14.12
C ARG A 29 7.80 6.47 -12.92
N THR A 30 7.58 7.16 -11.81
CA THR A 30 8.38 6.99 -10.59
C THR A 30 8.24 5.59 -10.03
N ILE A 31 7.02 5.06 -9.98
CA ILE A 31 6.75 3.67 -9.56
C ILE A 31 7.41 2.67 -10.50
N ALA A 32 7.25 2.85 -11.82
CA ALA A 32 7.85 1.97 -12.81
C ALA A 32 9.39 1.94 -12.72
N VAL A 33 10.02 3.09 -12.56
CA VAL A 33 11.48 3.18 -12.35
C VAL A 33 11.88 2.50 -11.03
N ALA A 34 11.14 2.71 -9.95
CA ALA A 34 11.41 2.02 -8.68
C ALA A 34 11.33 0.50 -8.83
N ARG A 35 10.33 -0.03 -9.56
CA ARG A 35 10.19 -1.47 -9.84
C ARG A 35 11.35 -2.01 -10.66
N LEU A 36 11.79 -1.28 -11.68
CA LEU A 36 12.93 -1.69 -12.51
C LEU A 36 14.26 -1.70 -11.75
N LEU A 37 14.49 -0.71 -10.88
CA LEU A 37 15.72 -0.62 -10.09
C LEU A 37 15.76 -1.59 -8.90
N MET A 38 14.58 -1.92 -8.34
CA MET A 38 14.45 -2.72 -7.12
C MET A 38 13.37 -3.80 -7.31
N PRO A 39 13.61 -4.80 -8.18
CA PRO A 39 12.60 -5.78 -8.57
C PRO A 39 12.05 -6.60 -7.39
N ASP A 40 12.88 -6.87 -6.38
CA ASP A 40 12.52 -7.70 -5.22
C ASP A 40 11.97 -6.90 -4.02
N VAL A 41 11.86 -5.57 -4.14
CA VAL A 41 11.39 -4.71 -3.05
C VAL A 41 9.88 -4.48 -3.19
N ASN A 42 9.16 -4.46 -2.06
CA ASN A 42 7.76 -4.06 -2.05
C ASN A 42 7.64 -2.57 -2.33
N ILE A 43 6.79 -2.23 -3.30
CA ILE A 43 6.52 -0.85 -3.70
C ILE A 43 5.08 -0.54 -3.33
N GLN A 44 4.95 0.47 -2.48
CA GLN A 44 3.69 0.92 -1.93
C GLN A 44 3.27 2.26 -2.55
N ALA A 45 2.01 2.38 -2.95
CA ALA A 45 1.41 3.68 -3.27
C ALA A 45 -0.06 3.75 -2.79
N PRO A 46 -0.45 4.83 -2.08
CA PRO A 46 -1.79 4.92 -1.52
C PRO A 46 -2.85 5.26 -2.60
N PRO A 47 -3.98 4.53 -2.66
CA PRO A 47 -4.95 4.69 -3.74
C PRO A 47 -5.76 5.99 -3.64
N ASN A 48 -6.03 6.51 -2.44
CA ASN A 48 -6.77 7.75 -2.25
C ASN A 48 -6.06 8.97 -2.87
N LEU A 49 -4.72 8.93 -2.93
CA LEU A 49 -3.91 9.99 -3.54
C LEU A 49 -3.67 9.78 -5.05
N SER A 50 -4.33 8.83 -5.69
CA SER A 50 -4.33 8.66 -7.15
C SER A 50 -5.73 8.42 -7.72
N ALA A 51 -6.77 8.67 -6.94
CA ALA A 51 -8.15 8.53 -7.37
C ALA A 51 -8.52 9.53 -8.49
N PRO A 52 -9.40 9.14 -9.43
CA PRO A 52 -10.09 7.85 -9.50
C PRO A 52 -9.30 6.75 -10.22
N CYS A 53 -8.13 7.02 -10.79
CA CYS A 53 -7.36 6.09 -11.64
C CYS A 53 -6.27 5.32 -10.88
N TYR A 54 -6.52 4.99 -9.61
CA TYR A 54 -5.50 4.34 -8.77
C TYR A 54 -5.15 2.92 -9.23
N ASP A 55 -6.00 2.26 -10.02
CA ASP A 55 -5.71 0.94 -10.59
C ASP A 55 -4.56 0.95 -11.61
N ASP A 56 -4.25 2.09 -12.21
CA ASP A 56 -3.06 2.24 -13.08
C ASP A 56 -1.74 2.09 -12.31
N LEU A 57 -1.77 2.29 -10.98
CA LEU A 57 -0.59 2.09 -10.13
C LEU A 57 -0.13 0.62 -10.14
N LEU A 58 -1.05 -0.34 -10.31
CA LEU A 58 -0.73 -1.76 -10.45
C LEU A 58 0.05 -2.02 -11.73
N ASP A 59 -0.35 -1.40 -12.85
CA ASP A 59 0.36 -1.51 -14.12
C ASP A 59 1.76 -0.90 -14.04
N ALA A 60 1.93 0.16 -13.23
CA ALA A 60 3.23 0.76 -12.96
C ALA A 60 4.13 -0.12 -12.09
N GLY A 61 3.59 -1.12 -11.39
CA GLY A 61 4.37 -2.13 -10.67
C GLY A 61 4.35 -2.01 -9.14
N ILE A 62 3.36 -1.34 -8.54
CA ILE A 62 3.13 -1.50 -7.10
C ILE A 62 2.71 -2.93 -6.81
N ASN A 63 2.98 -3.38 -5.59
CA ASN A 63 2.43 -4.62 -5.04
C ASN A 63 1.86 -4.44 -3.63
N ASP A 64 1.79 -3.19 -3.15
CA ASP A 64 1.17 -2.83 -1.88
C ASP A 64 0.37 -1.53 -2.04
N TRP A 65 -0.88 -1.52 -1.57
CA TRP A 65 -1.71 -0.31 -1.53
C TRP A 65 -1.44 0.55 -0.28
N GLY A 66 -0.71 0.00 0.69
CA GLY A 66 -0.42 0.62 1.98
C GLY A 66 -1.55 0.49 2.99
N GLY A 67 -1.48 1.32 4.03
CA GLY A 67 -2.49 1.35 5.08
C GLY A 67 -3.80 1.95 4.57
N ILE A 68 -4.87 1.14 4.52
CA ILE A 68 -6.22 1.57 4.14
C ILE A 68 -7.15 1.34 5.32
N SER A 69 -7.98 2.33 5.63
CA SER A 69 -8.96 2.25 6.71
C SER A 69 -10.38 2.47 6.19
N PRO A 70 -11.31 1.51 6.38
CA PRO A 70 -12.73 1.75 6.13
C PRO A 70 -13.42 2.51 7.28
N LEU A 71 -12.75 2.68 8.42
CA LEU A 71 -13.34 3.23 9.65
C LEU A 71 -12.90 4.65 9.95
N THR A 72 -11.67 5.01 9.54
CA THR A 72 -11.05 6.29 9.89
C THR A 72 -10.63 7.03 8.63
N PRO A 73 -10.72 8.36 8.60
CA PRO A 73 -10.16 9.15 7.51
C PRO A 73 -8.63 9.04 7.47
N ASP A 74 -8.04 9.47 6.35
CA ASP A 74 -6.62 9.80 6.30
C ASP A 74 -6.40 11.07 7.15
N PHE A 75 -5.64 10.98 8.23
CA PHE A 75 -5.37 12.12 9.10
C PHE A 75 -4.41 13.14 8.47
N ILE A 76 -3.63 12.71 7.49
CA ILE A 76 -2.77 13.62 6.73
C ILE A 76 -3.65 14.30 5.69
N ASN A 77 -4.35 13.56 4.83
CA ASN A 77 -5.16 14.11 3.73
C ASN A 77 -6.65 13.79 3.91
N PRO A 78 -7.34 14.41 4.90
CA PRO A 78 -8.75 14.11 5.21
C PRO A 78 -9.69 14.40 4.03
N GLU A 79 -9.30 15.27 3.11
CA GLU A 79 -9.99 15.59 1.86
C GLU A 79 -9.86 14.50 0.78
N LYS A 80 -9.01 13.48 1.00
CA LYS A 80 -8.78 12.35 0.10
C LYS A 80 -9.26 11.06 0.78
N PRO A 81 -10.56 10.74 0.70
CA PRO A 81 -11.11 9.57 1.37
C PRO A 81 -10.54 8.26 0.80
N TRP A 82 -10.42 7.25 1.66
CA TRP A 82 -10.08 5.90 1.24
C TRP A 82 -11.13 5.36 0.26
N PRO A 83 -10.73 4.60 -0.78
CA PRO A 83 -11.69 3.88 -1.61
C PRO A 83 -12.39 2.80 -0.78
N HIS A 84 -13.63 2.46 -1.16
CA HIS A 84 -14.34 1.37 -0.53
C HIS A 84 -13.60 0.04 -0.75
N LEU A 85 -13.47 -0.81 0.27
CA LEU A 85 -12.68 -2.04 0.18
C LEU A 85 -13.17 -2.98 -0.94
N GLU A 86 -14.48 -3.06 -1.15
CA GLU A 86 -15.05 -3.84 -2.26
C GLU A 86 -14.63 -3.30 -3.63
N GLN A 87 -14.61 -1.98 -3.80
CA GLN A 87 -14.19 -1.37 -5.06
C GLN A 87 -12.70 -1.58 -5.30
N LEU A 88 -11.87 -1.43 -4.25
CA LEU A 88 -10.44 -1.70 -4.32
C LEU A 88 -10.18 -3.16 -4.71
N LYS A 89 -10.92 -4.11 -4.11
CA LYS A 89 -10.84 -5.53 -4.45
C LYS A 89 -11.19 -5.76 -5.92
N LEU A 90 -12.35 -5.29 -6.38
CA LEU A 90 -12.81 -5.48 -7.76
C LEU A 90 -11.80 -4.93 -8.78
N ARG A 91 -11.24 -3.75 -8.53
CA ARG A 91 -10.24 -3.15 -9.44
C ARG A 91 -8.89 -3.86 -9.39
N THR A 92 -8.46 -4.32 -8.22
CA THR A 92 -7.25 -5.14 -8.09
C THR A 92 -7.41 -6.45 -8.88
N GLU A 93 -8.56 -7.10 -8.77
CA GLU A 93 -8.89 -8.34 -9.49
C GLU A 93 -9.05 -8.12 -11.00
N ALA A 94 -9.58 -6.97 -11.43
CA ALA A 94 -9.69 -6.60 -12.84
C ALA A 94 -8.32 -6.44 -13.54
N LYS A 95 -7.25 -6.13 -12.78
CA LYS A 95 -5.87 -6.09 -13.26
C LYS A 95 -5.13 -7.44 -13.13
N GLY A 96 -5.83 -8.51 -12.70
CA GLY A 96 -5.26 -9.85 -12.56
C GLY A 96 -4.56 -10.12 -11.23
N PHE A 97 -4.71 -9.25 -10.23
CA PHE A 97 -4.10 -9.40 -8.91
C PHE A 97 -5.11 -9.84 -7.84
N LYS A 98 -4.63 -10.30 -6.68
CA LYS A 98 -5.47 -10.67 -5.54
C LYS A 98 -5.26 -9.69 -4.41
N LEU A 99 -6.34 -9.04 -3.93
CA LEU A 99 -6.26 -8.19 -2.75
C LEU A 99 -6.12 -9.05 -1.49
N ARG A 100 -5.00 -8.87 -0.77
CA ARG A 100 -4.69 -9.56 0.50
C ARG A 100 -4.32 -8.54 1.56
N GLN A 101 -4.87 -8.70 2.76
CA GLN A 101 -4.41 -7.97 3.93
C GLN A 101 -3.11 -8.60 4.42
N ARG A 102 -2.05 -7.80 4.56
CA ARG A 102 -0.79 -8.24 5.17
C ARG A 102 -0.72 -7.86 6.65
N LEU A 103 0.20 -8.50 7.36
CA LEU A 103 0.65 -8.02 8.67
C LEU A 103 1.58 -6.80 8.48
N PRO A 104 1.94 -6.07 9.56
CA PRO A 104 2.95 -5.01 9.47
C PRO A 104 4.31 -5.49 8.92
N VAL A 105 4.61 -6.78 9.08
CA VAL A 105 5.75 -7.46 8.46
C VAL A 105 5.32 -8.17 7.17
N TYR A 106 6.11 -8.05 6.11
CA TYR A 106 5.85 -8.77 4.85
C TYR A 106 6.11 -10.29 4.99
N PRO A 107 5.38 -11.13 4.25
CA PRO A 107 5.48 -12.59 4.34
C PRO A 107 6.90 -13.14 4.26
N GLU A 108 7.74 -12.59 3.37
CA GLU A 108 9.13 -13.01 3.16
C GLU A 108 10.04 -12.76 4.37
N PHE A 109 9.67 -11.86 5.28
CA PHE A 109 10.42 -11.60 6.52
C PHE A 109 9.87 -12.36 7.74
N LEU A 110 8.74 -13.07 7.61
CA LEU A 110 8.17 -13.84 8.71
C LEU A 110 9.11 -14.92 9.27
N PRO A 111 9.89 -15.66 8.47
CA PRO A 111 10.84 -16.64 9.02
C PRO A 111 11.86 -15.99 9.96
N ALA A 112 12.36 -14.80 9.63
CA ALA A 112 13.31 -14.08 10.47
C ALA A 112 12.65 -13.59 11.77
N VAL A 113 11.41 -13.08 11.70
CA VAL A 113 10.66 -12.63 12.88
C VAL A 113 10.26 -13.79 13.81
N THR A 114 10.00 -14.97 13.25
CA THR A 114 9.55 -16.15 14.00
C THR A 114 10.67 -17.10 14.39
N ALA A 115 11.92 -16.82 14.01
CA ALA A 115 13.08 -17.66 14.28
C ALA A 115 13.37 -17.85 15.77
N ARG A 116 13.04 -16.85 16.61
CA ARG A 116 13.20 -16.93 18.06
C ARG A 116 11.83 -17.12 18.73
N PRO A 117 11.67 -18.13 19.60
CA PRO A 117 10.47 -18.27 20.42
C PRO A 117 10.23 -17.02 21.27
N GLY A 118 8.96 -16.72 21.54
CA GLY A 118 8.54 -15.59 22.35
C GLY A 118 7.23 -14.99 21.86
N LEU A 119 6.75 -13.98 22.60
CA LEU A 119 5.43 -13.37 22.39
C LEU A 119 5.20 -12.90 20.94
N LEU A 120 6.21 -12.29 20.30
CA LEU A 120 6.09 -11.85 18.91
C LEU A 120 5.86 -13.03 17.96
N ALA A 121 6.66 -14.09 18.06
CA ALA A 121 6.53 -15.27 17.22
C ALA A 121 5.18 -15.97 17.43
N GLU A 122 4.70 -16.04 18.67
CA GLU A 122 3.37 -16.58 19.00
C GLU A 122 2.24 -15.75 18.39
N LYS A 123 2.28 -14.42 18.55
CA LYS A 123 1.25 -13.52 17.98
C LYS A 123 1.24 -13.57 16.46
N VAL A 124 2.40 -13.62 15.82
CA VAL A 124 2.52 -13.76 14.36
C VAL A 124 1.94 -15.08 13.88
N LYS A 125 2.24 -16.22 14.55
CA LYS A 125 1.69 -17.54 14.18
C LYS A 125 0.15 -17.58 14.26
N VAL A 126 -0.43 -16.91 15.25
CA VAL A 126 -1.88 -16.79 15.39
C VAL A 126 -2.47 -15.89 14.31
N ALA A 127 -1.83 -14.76 14.00
CA ALA A 127 -2.36 -13.75 13.09
C ALA A 127 -2.15 -14.08 11.60
N ALA A 128 -1.11 -14.83 11.24
CA ALA A 128 -0.77 -15.16 9.85
C ALA A 128 -1.46 -16.45 9.38
N ASP A 129 -1.92 -16.48 8.14
CA ASP A 129 -2.35 -17.68 7.41
C ASP A 129 -1.15 -18.48 6.88
N SER A 130 -1.40 -19.57 6.16
CA SER A 130 -0.36 -20.45 5.61
C SER A 130 0.54 -19.79 4.56
N GLU A 131 0.11 -18.69 3.96
CA GLU A 131 0.88 -17.90 2.98
C GLU A 131 1.57 -16.70 3.64
N GLY A 132 1.41 -16.50 4.96
CA GLY A 132 2.00 -15.37 5.68
C GLY A 132 1.18 -14.07 5.65
N TYR A 133 -0.04 -14.09 5.10
CA TYR A 133 -0.94 -12.94 5.11
C TYR A 133 -1.83 -12.94 6.35
N ALA A 134 -2.47 -11.82 6.67
CA ALA A 134 -3.37 -11.75 7.83
C ALA A 134 -4.54 -12.72 7.65
N ARG A 135 -4.85 -13.53 8.67
CA ARG A 135 -6.05 -14.35 8.68
C ARG A 135 -7.27 -13.45 8.59
N ARG A 136 -8.19 -13.77 7.70
CA ARG A 136 -9.51 -13.13 7.68
C ARG A 136 -10.22 -13.50 8.98
N THR A 137 -10.53 -12.51 9.80
CA THR A 137 -11.58 -12.67 10.81
C THR A 137 -12.88 -12.85 10.04
N GLY A 138 -13.47 -14.04 10.13
CA GLY A 138 -14.79 -14.34 9.57
C GLY A 138 -15.88 -13.49 10.22
#